data_AF-A0A3S1CGK8-F1
#
_entry.id   AF-A0A3S1CGK8-F1
#
_cell.length_a   1.000
_cell.length_b   1.000
_cell.length_c   1.000
_cell.angle_alpha   90.00
_cell.angle_beta   90.00
_cell.angle_gamma   90.00
#
_symmetry.space_group_name_H-M   'P 1'
#
loop_
_entity.id
_entity.type
_entity.pdbx_description
1 polymer ?
#
loop_
_entity_poly.entity_id
_entity_poly.type
_entity_poly.pdbx_seq_one_letter_code
_entity_poly.pdbx_strand_id
1 'polypeptide(L)'
;ARFIRALEKAGRLNRAIEYLPTEEELAQRMAERRGLTRPELAVLLAYAKITLYDDLLASDLPDDPAMAEDLLRYFPQALREGQRDAIGRHRLRREIVATQVTNSLVNRVGPTFVKETMEKTGLGPADVARACVIVREVFGLSDLWDAIDALDTRVPATAQTALQLDILALMERTVAWFLANAAHPLDLAAEVATFRPGLETLAGTLDRVLDAEESSRLDARAASHTAHGVPEALARRVAALPVLAAVPDLVRIAGRTGRAVPEVAAVYFGLGRRFALEWLRDKAVAARIDNHWQRQAVAAIVDDLFAHQMELTVRVLEQDAETPSVEGWVATHAAAVDRVEPLVAELRAQATIDLPMLTVASRQLRGLTTGA
;
A
#
# COMPACT_ATOMS: atom_id res chain seq x y z
N ALA A 1 -18.96 5.64 10.39
CA ALA A 1 -19.38 6.95 10.94
C ALA A 1 -18.93 8.14 10.07
N ARG A 2 -17.63 8.44 9.98
CA ARG A 2 -17.14 9.62 9.24
C ARG A 2 -17.54 9.64 7.76
N PHE A 3 -17.46 8.49 7.09
CA PHE A 3 -17.89 8.36 5.68
C PHE A 3 -19.39 8.67 5.49
N ILE A 4 -20.26 8.12 6.35
CA ILE A 4 -21.71 8.44 6.37
C ILE A 4 -21.92 9.95 6.50
N ARG A 5 -21.29 10.59 7.51
CA ARG A 5 -21.40 12.04 7.73
C ARG A 5 -20.94 12.84 6.51
N ALA A 6 -19.87 12.41 5.85
CA ALA A 6 -19.35 13.08 4.66
C ALA A 6 -20.36 13.01 3.50
N LEU A 7 -20.98 11.85 3.28
CA LEU A 7 -22.01 11.66 2.26
C LEU A 7 -23.27 12.48 2.55
N GLU A 8 -23.71 12.54 3.81
CA GLU A 8 -24.87 13.35 4.22
C GLU A 8 -24.60 14.85 4.08
N LYS A 9 -23.41 15.32 4.51
CA LYS A 9 -22.99 16.72 4.33
C LYS A 9 -22.94 17.11 2.85
N ALA A 10 -22.60 16.17 1.97
CA ALA A 10 -22.62 16.35 0.52
C ALA A 10 -24.02 16.21 -0.10
N GLY A 11 -25.07 15.95 0.70
CA GLY A 11 -26.44 15.73 0.23
C GLY A 11 -26.62 14.43 -0.57
N ARG A 12 -25.66 13.51 -0.52
CA ARG A 12 -25.67 12.26 -1.30
C ARG A 12 -26.38 11.12 -0.58
N LEU A 13 -26.42 11.15 0.76
CA LEU A 13 -26.97 10.09 1.59
C LEU A 13 -28.02 10.66 2.55
N ASN A 14 -29.06 9.87 2.83
CA ASN A 14 -29.95 10.08 3.96
C ASN A 14 -30.00 8.79 4.77
N ARG A 15 -29.39 8.79 5.96
CA ARG A 15 -29.27 7.56 6.78
C ARG A 15 -30.62 6.95 7.16
N ALA A 16 -31.66 7.75 7.32
CA ALA A 16 -32.98 7.26 7.74
C ALA A 16 -33.69 6.50 6.62
N ILE A 17 -33.51 6.93 5.37
CA ILE A 17 -34.06 6.24 4.18
C ILE A 17 -33.34 4.92 3.96
N GLU A 18 -32.02 4.92 4.15
CA GLU A 18 -31.16 3.75 3.93
C GLU A 18 -31.06 2.81 5.14
N TYR A 19 -31.84 3.07 6.20
CA TYR A 19 -31.85 2.29 7.45
C TYR A 19 -30.45 2.13 8.08
N LEU A 20 -29.59 3.14 7.93
CA LEU A 20 -28.26 3.18 8.54
C LEU A 20 -28.33 3.69 9.99
N PRO A 21 -27.47 3.16 10.88
CA PRO A 21 -27.50 3.53 12.29
C PRO A 21 -27.21 5.01 12.54
N THR A 22 -27.79 5.53 13.61
CA THR A 22 -27.54 6.89 14.11
C THR A 22 -26.11 7.02 14.66
N GLU A 23 -25.70 8.25 14.99
CA GLU A 23 -24.35 8.45 15.57
C GLU A 23 -24.20 7.81 16.94
N GLU A 24 -25.25 7.88 17.76
CA GLU A 24 -25.30 7.27 19.09
C GLU A 24 -25.23 5.74 18.99
N GLU A 25 -25.99 5.14 18.07
CA GLU A 25 -25.94 3.70 17.81
C GLU A 25 -24.56 3.25 17.31
N LEU A 26 -23.94 4.02 16.40
CA LEU A 26 -22.59 3.74 15.93
C LEU A 26 -21.57 3.82 17.08
N ALA A 27 -21.66 4.83 17.94
CA ALA A 27 -20.78 4.97 19.09
C ALA A 27 -20.96 3.83 20.10
N GLN A 28 -22.21 3.45 20.39
CA GLN A 28 -22.53 2.32 21.26
C GLN A 28 -21.99 1.01 20.69
N ARG A 29 -22.23 0.73 19.41
CA ARG A 29 -21.71 -0.48 18.75
C ARG A 29 -20.17 -0.50 18.77
N MET A 30 -19.51 0.63 18.55
CA MET A 30 -18.04 0.72 18.67
C MET A 30 -17.56 0.39 20.08
N ALA A 31 -18.22 0.90 21.13
CA ALA A 31 -17.88 0.57 22.53
C ALA A 31 -18.05 -0.94 22.83
N GLU A 32 -19.05 -1.57 22.21
CA GLU A 32 -19.29 -3.02 22.27
C GLU A 32 -18.41 -3.84 21.31
N ARG A 33 -17.49 -3.20 20.56
CA ARG A 33 -16.67 -3.82 19.50
C ARG A 33 -17.49 -4.53 18.42
N ARG A 34 -18.68 -4.01 18.14
CA ARG A 34 -19.55 -4.45 17.06
C ARG A 34 -19.40 -3.51 15.87
N GLY A 35 -19.18 -4.10 14.70
CA GLY A 35 -19.12 -3.37 13.43
C GLY A 35 -20.51 -3.11 12.84
N LEU A 36 -20.50 -2.60 11.61
CA LEU A 36 -21.68 -2.58 10.76
C LEU A 36 -22.08 -3.99 10.34
N THR A 37 -23.36 -4.19 10.07
CA THR A 37 -23.89 -5.42 9.50
C THR A 37 -23.61 -5.52 8.00
N ARG A 38 -23.77 -6.72 7.41
CA ARG A 38 -23.56 -6.92 5.97
C ARG A 38 -24.48 -6.04 5.09
N PRO A 39 -25.79 -5.89 5.39
CA PRO A 39 -26.65 -4.97 4.63
C PRO A 39 -26.19 -3.51 4.73
N GLU A 40 -25.84 -3.04 5.92
CA GLU A 40 -25.34 -1.67 6.13
C GLU A 40 -24.03 -1.43 5.34
N LEU A 41 -23.12 -2.41 5.32
CA LEU A 41 -21.89 -2.34 4.52
C LEU A 41 -22.18 -2.32 3.02
N ALA A 42 -23.17 -3.09 2.54
CA ALA A 42 -23.55 -3.11 1.13
C ALA A 42 -24.09 -1.76 0.66
N VAL A 43 -24.89 -1.07 1.49
CA VAL A 43 -25.35 0.30 1.24
C VAL A 43 -24.15 1.23 1.10
N LEU A 44 -23.22 1.22 2.06
CA LEU A 44 -22.04 2.09 1.99
C LEU A 44 -21.14 1.79 0.80
N LEU A 45 -21.02 0.52 0.41
CA LEU A 45 -20.30 0.11 -0.79
C LEU A 45 -20.93 0.69 -2.05
N ALA A 46 -22.26 0.65 -2.16
CA ALA A 46 -22.98 1.22 -3.30
C ALA A 46 -22.78 2.75 -3.37
N TYR A 47 -22.93 3.46 -2.26
CA TYR A 47 -22.71 4.90 -2.22
C TYR A 47 -21.27 5.29 -2.55
N ALA A 48 -20.27 4.56 -2.05
CA ALA A 48 -18.88 4.79 -2.41
C ALA A 48 -18.64 4.68 -3.92
N LYS A 49 -19.24 3.69 -4.58
CA LYS A 49 -19.17 3.54 -6.04
C LYS A 49 -19.87 4.67 -6.76
N ILE A 50 -21.10 5.03 -6.38
CA ILE A 50 -21.85 6.10 -7.04
C ILE A 50 -21.08 7.42 -6.98
N THR A 51 -20.58 7.79 -5.80
CA THR A 51 -19.85 9.06 -5.66
C THR A 51 -18.52 9.03 -6.41
N LEU A 52 -17.76 7.94 -6.30
CA LEU A 52 -16.49 7.83 -7.00
C LEU A 52 -16.68 7.82 -8.52
N TYR A 53 -17.71 7.14 -9.02
CA TYR A 53 -18.04 7.14 -10.45
C TYR A 53 -18.28 8.55 -10.99
N ASP A 54 -19.12 9.34 -10.31
CA ASP A 54 -19.40 10.73 -10.71
C ASP A 54 -18.10 11.56 -10.75
N ASP A 55 -17.28 11.44 -9.71
CA ASP A 55 -16.01 12.17 -9.59
C ASP A 55 -15.00 11.77 -10.69
N LEU A 56 -14.89 10.47 -10.99
CA LEU A 56 -13.98 9.98 -12.04
C LEU A 56 -14.48 10.32 -13.43
N LEU A 57 -15.78 10.23 -13.69
CA LEU A 57 -16.36 10.58 -14.99
C LEU A 57 -16.15 12.06 -15.34
N ALA A 58 -16.21 12.93 -14.33
CA ALA A 58 -15.97 14.37 -14.45
C ALA A 58 -14.47 14.73 -14.62
N SER A 59 -13.56 13.78 -14.37
CA SER A 59 -12.11 13.98 -14.54
C SER A 59 -11.62 13.64 -15.95
N ASP A 60 -10.32 13.76 -16.18
CA ASP A 60 -9.62 13.36 -17.41
C ASP A 60 -9.10 11.91 -17.36
N LEU A 61 -9.20 11.21 -16.22
CA LEU A 61 -8.76 9.81 -16.08
C LEU A 61 -9.40 8.88 -17.12
N PRO A 62 -10.71 8.96 -17.43
CA PRO A 62 -11.31 8.08 -18.43
C PRO A 62 -10.76 8.26 -19.86
N ASP A 63 -10.12 9.39 -20.14
CA ASP A 63 -9.54 9.67 -21.45
C ASP A 63 -8.10 9.18 -21.57
N ASP A 64 -7.44 8.89 -20.45
CA ASP A 64 -6.03 8.50 -20.40
C ASP A 64 -5.78 7.27 -21.30
N PRO A 65 -4.79 7.31 -22.21
CA PRO A 65 -4.46 6.19 -23.08
C PRO A 65 -4.17 4.88 -22.33
N ALA A 66 -3.63 4.96 -21.10
CA ALA A 66 -3.36 3.77 -20.28
C ALA A 66 -4.65 3.00 -19.90
N MET A 67 -5.82 3.65 -19.96
CA MET A 67 -7.13 3.01 -19.70
C MET A 67 -7.68 2.21 -20.89
N ALA A 68 -6.96 2.14 -22.01
CA ALA A 68 -7.40 1.35 -23.16
C ALA A 68 -7.61 -0.13 -22.83
N GLU A 69 -6.75 -0.73 -22.00
CA GLU A 69 -6.90 -2.14 -21.61
C GLU A 69 -8.06 -2.34 -20.62
N ASP A 70 -8.27 -1.42 -19.67
CA ASP A 70 -9.44 -1.44 -18.79
C ASP A 70 -10.76 -1.34 -19.60
N LEU A 71 -10.79 -0.49 -20.64
CA LEU A 71 -11.91 -0.39 -21.57
C LEU A 71 -12.15 -1.71 -22.29
N LEU A 72 -11.10 -2.34 -22.81
CA LEU A 72 -11.19 -3.60 -23.55
C LEU A 72 -11.73 -4.71 -22.66
N ARG A 73 -11.25 -4.83 -21.41
CA ARG A 73 -11.65 -5.86 -20.45
C ARG A 73 -13.13 -5.86 -20.11
N TYR A 74 -13.83 -4.73 -20.27
CA TYR A 74 -15.29 -4.69 -20.14
C TYR A 74 -16.01 -5.56 -21.17
N PHE A 75 -15.46 -5.68 -22.38
CA PHE A 75 -16.09 -6.40 -23.47
C PHE A 75 -15.72 -7.90 -23.47
N PRO A 76 -16.65 -8.78 -23.90
CA PRO A 76 -16.36 -10.20 -24.09
C PRO A 76 -15.13 -10.46 -24.95
N GLN A 77 -14.40 -11.55 -24.66
CA GLN A 77 -13.15 -11.92 -25.37
C GLN A 77 -13.29 -11.91 -26.90
N ALA A 78 -14.38 -12.47 -27.43
CA ALA A 78 -14.62 -12.52 -28.87
C ALA A 78 -14.65 -11.14 -29.55
N LEU A 79 -15.05 -10.07 -28.85
CA LEU A 79 -15.03 -8.71 -29.40
C LEU A 79 -13.63 -8.07 -29.26
N ARG A 80 -12.87 -8.42 -28.21
CA ARG A 80 -11.53 -7.88 -27.98
C ARG A 80 -10.52 -8.25 -29.08
N GLU A 81 -10.65 -9.42 -29.68
CA GLU A 81 -9.66 -9.96 -30.63
C GLU A 81 -9.81 -9.41 -32.07
N GLY A 82 -10.93 -8.74 -32.40
CA GLY A 82 -11.17 -8.23 -33.76
C GLY A 82 -11.77 -6.82 -33.86
N GLN A 83 -12.19 -6.20 -32.75
CA GLN A 83 -12.90 -4.91 -32.77
C GLN A 83 -12.22 -3.84 -31.89
N ARG A 84 -10.91 -3.94 -31.63
CA ARG A 84 -10.17 -3.00 -30.75
C ARG A 84 -10.37 -1.54 -31.14
N ASP A 85 -10.23 -1.22 -32.43
CA ASP A 85 -10.41 0.15 -32.93
C ASP A 85 -11.84 0.66 -32.75
N ALA A 86 -12.84 -0.21 -32.95
CA ALA A 86 -14.25 0.14 -32.75
C ALA A 86 -14.55 0.37 -31.27
N ILE A 87 -14.00 -0.47 -30.39
CA ILE A 87 -14.09 -0.31 -28.93
C ILE A 87 -13.42 1.00 -28.48
N GLY A 88 -12.24 1.33 -29.02
CA GLY A 88 -11.56 2.59 -28.72
C GLY A 88 -12.37 3.84 -29.08
N ARG A 89 -13.21 3.74 -30.13
CA ARG A 89 -14.14 4.82 -30.55
C ARG A 89 -15.54 4.69 -29.96
N HIS A 90 -15.75 3.84 -28.96
CA HIS A 90 -17.06 3.61 -28.38
C HIS A 90 -17.61 4.91 -27.76
N ARG A 91 -18.87 5.24 -28.07
CA ARG A 91 -19.50 6.50 -27.60
C ARG A 91 -19.54 6.64 -26.08
N LEU A 92 -19.62 5.51 -25.37
CA LEU A 92 -19.61 5.45 -23.90
C LEU A 92 -18.25 5.04 -23.31
N ARG A 93 -17.14 5.25 -24.05
CA ARG A 93 -15.80 4.87 -23.59
C ARG A 93 -15.53 5.42 -22.18
N ARG A 94 -15.84 6.69 -21.95
CA ARG A 94 -15.58 7.37 -20.67
C ARG A 94 -16.37 6.73 -19.53
N GLU A 95 -17.66 6.51 -19.74
CA GLU A 95 -18.57 5.92 -18.77
C GLU A 95 -18.18 4.48 -18.44
N ILE A 96 -17.78 3.69 -19.45
CA ILE A 96 -17.31 2.32 -19.26
C ILE A 96 -16.02 2.31 -18.43
N VAL A 97 -15.03 3.14 -18.78
CA VAL A 97 -13.76 3.24 -18.04
C VAL A 97 -14.02 3.69 -16.60
N ALA A 98 -14.77 4.77 -16.39
CA ALA A 98 -15.11 5.25 -15.06
C ALA A 98 -15.81 4.15 -14.22
N THR A 99 -16.73 3.41 -14.83
CA THR A 99 -17.42 2.27 -14.19
C THR A 99 -16.43 1.16 -13.81
N GLN A 100 -15.54 0.76 -14.73
CA GLN A 100 -14.56 -0.30 -14.50
C GLN A 100 -13.57 0.08 -13.40
N VAL A 101 -12.97 1.26 -13.48
CA VAL A 101 -12.02 1.75 -12.47
C VAL A 101 -12.71 1.83 -11.10
N THR A 102 -13.89 2.44 -11.02
CA THR A 102 -14.65 2.55 -9.78
C THR A 102 -14.92 1.20 -9.13
N ASN A 103 -15.41 0.23 -9.91
CA ASN A 103 -15.70 -1.11 -9.39
C ASN A 103 -14.42 -1.84 -8.98
N SER A 104 -13.38 -1.78 -9.81
CA SER A 104 -12.09 -2.40 -9.52
C SER A 104 -11.48 -1.85 -8.23
N LEU A 105 -11.56 -0.55 -7.99
CA LEU A 105 -11.03 0.05 -6.77
C LEU A 105 -11.88 -0.31 -5.55
N VAL A 106 -13.17 0.07 -5.57
CA VAL A 106 -14.02 -0.06 -4.38
C VAL A 106 -14.20 -1.52 -3.95
N ASN A 107 -14.22 -2.48 -4.88
CA ASN A 107 -14.30 -3.90 -4.53
C ASN A 107 -13.02 -4.45 -3.89
N ARG A 108 -11.84 -3.89 -4.22
CA ARG A 108 -10.54 -4.42 -3.77
C ARG A 108 -10.00 -3.69 -2.55
N VAL A 109 -10.11 -2.35 -2.50
CA VAL A 109 -9.62 -1.54 -1.38
C VAL A 109 -10.70 -1.09 -0.41
N GLY A 110 -11.97 -1.35 -0.73
CA GLY A 110 -13.10 -1.06 0.14
C GLY A 110 -13.68 0.35 -0.03
N PRO A 111 -14.82 0.62 0.64
CA PRO A 111 -15.62 1.82 0.41
C PRO A 111 -15.03 3.11 0.98
N THR A 112 -14.17 3.04 2.00
CA THR A 112 -13.62 4.23 2.66
C THR A 112 -12.23 4.62 2.18
N PHE A 113 -11.51 3.72 1.49
CA PHE A 113 -10.10 3.90 1.13
C PHE A 113 -9.85 5.23 0.41
N VAL A 114 -10.58 5.51 -0.68
CA VAL A 114 -10.36 6.73 -1.47
C VAL A 114 -10.53 7.98 -0.60
N LYS A 115 -11.57 8.01 0.23
CA LYS A 115 -11.84 9.14 1.12
C LYS A 115 -10.75 9.29 2.19
N GLU A 116 -10.32 8.19 2.79
CA GLU A 116 -9.25 8.19 3.80
C GLU A 116 -7.92 8.65 3.19
N THR A 117 -7.60 8.23 1.97
CA THR A 117 -6.40 8.65 1.24
C THR A 117 -6.46 10.12 0.84
N MET A 118 -7.61 10.64 0.39
CA MET A 118 -7.81 12.07 0.12
C MET A 118 -7.59 12.92 1.39
N GLU A 119 -8.12 12.48 2.53
CA GLU A 119 -7.92 13.18 3.81
C GLU A 119 -6.45 13.18 4.26
N LYS A 120 -5.72 12.10 3.96
CA LYS A 120 -4.30 11.95 4.30
C LYS A 120 -3.38 12.78 3.41
N THR A 121 -3.66 12.83 2.10
CA THR A 121 -2.75 13.40 1.09
C THR A 121 -3.16 14.79 0.61
N GLY A 122 -4.43 15.17 0.81
CA GLY A 122 -5.00 16.41 0.28
C GLY A 122 -5.33 16.38 -1.22
N LEU A 123 -5.05 15.27 -1.90
CA LEU A 123 -5.28 15.12 -3.35
C LEU A 123 -6.70 14.66 -3.68
N GLY A 124 -7.08 14.83 -4.94
CA GLY A 124 -8.44 14.54 -5.43
C GLY A 124 -8.70 13.04 -5.66
N PRO A 125 -9.97 12.65 -5.85
CA PRO A 125 -10.34 11.26 -6.10
C PRO A 125 -9.72 10.70 -7.40
N ALA A 126 -9.54 11.54 -8.43
CA ALA A 126 -8.89 11.15 -9.67
C ALA A 126 -7.39 10.83 -9.47
N ASP A 127 -6.66 11.61 -8.66
CA ASP A 127 -5.26 11.34 -8.33
C ASP A 127 -5.12 10.02 -7.56
N VAL A 128 -6.00 9.79 -6.58
CA VAL A 128 -6.03 8.52 -5.83
C VAL A 128 -6.32 7.35 -6.76
N ALA A 129 -7.28 7.49 -7.68
CA ALA A 129 -7.57 6.44 -8.66
C ALA A 129 -6.38 6.18 -9.61
N ARG A 130 -5.69 7.24 -10.07
CA ARG A 130 -4.46 7.12 -10.87
C ARG A 130 -3.37 6.35 -10.12
N ALA A 131 -3.11 6.71 -8.87
CA ALA A 131 -2.13 6.02 -8.04
C ALA A 131 -2.51 4.55 -7.82
N CYS A 132 -3.78 4.23 -7.59
CA CYS A 132 -4.23 2.84 -7.49
C CYS A 132 -4.04 2.05 -8.79
N VAL A 133 -4.28 2.66 -9.94
CA VAL A 133 -4.01 2.05 -11.25
C VAL A 133 -2.52 1.78 -11.40
N ILE A 134 -1.66 2.75 -11.10
CA ILE A 134 -0.19 2.58 -11.16
C ILE A 134 0.24 1.40 -10.31
N VAL A 135 -0.21 1.34 -9.05
CA VAL A 135 0.14 0.25 -8.14
C VAL A 135 -0.37 -1.10 -8.67
N ARG A 136 -1.63 -1.16 -9.13
CA ARG A 136 -2.20 -2.38 -9.73
C ARG A 136 -1.35 -2.88 -10.88
N GLU A 137 -0.97 -1.99 -11.78
CA GLU A 137 -0.15 -2.34 -12.94
C GLU A 137 1.25 -2.74 -12.49
N VAL A 138 2.01 -1.86 -11.82
CA VAL A 138 3.39 -2.09 -11.38
C VAL A 138 3.51 -3.45 -10.70
N PHE A 139 2.65 -3.74 -9.72
CA PHE A 139 2.72 -4.98 -8.93
C PHE A 139 2.01 -6.19 -9.56
N GLY A 140 1.39 -6.03 -10.73
CA GLY A 140 0.66 -7.12 -11.40
C GLY A 140 -0.49 -7.66 -10.54
N LEU A 141 -1.21 -6.78 -9.86
CA LEU A 141 -2.22 -7.17 -8.87
C LEU A 141 -3.44 -7.83 -9.51
N SER A 142 -3.76 -7.52 -10.78
CA SER A 142 -4.84 -8.20 -11.52
C SER A 142 -4.64 -9.71 -11.53
N ASP A 143 -3.44 -10.19 -11.88
CA ASP A 143 -3.15 -11.63 -11.93
C ASP A 143 -3.15 -12.28 -10.55
N LEU A 144 -2.73 -11.54 -9.51
CA LEU A 144 -2.80 -12.01 -8.12
C LEU A 144 -4.24 -12.15 -7.66
N TRP A 145 -5.07 -11.15 -7.93
CA TRP A 145 -6.49 -11.21 -7.59
C TRP A 145 -7.19 -12.34 -8.31
N ASP A 146 -6.96 -12.52 -9.61
CA ASP A 146 -7.56 -13.62 -10.38
C ASP A 146 -7.13 -14.99 -9.82
N ALA A 147 -5.85 -15.14 -9.44
CA ALA A 147 -5.36 -16.37 -8.81
C ALA A 147 -5.99 -16.62 -7.43
N ILE A 148 -6.22 -15.59 -6.63
CA ILE A 148 -6.89 -15.70 -5.33
C ILE A 148 -8.38 -16.00 -5.52
N ASP A 149 -9.06 -15.33 -6.45
CA ASP A 149 -10.48 -15.52 -6.73
C ASP A 149 -10.75 -16.95 -7.23
N ALA A 150 -9.81 -17.55 -7.98
CA ALA A 150 -9.86 -18.95 -8.40
C ALA A 150 -9.75 -19.97 -7.24
N LEU A 151 -9.42 -19.54 -6.02
CA LEU A 151 -9.46 -20.37 -4.82
C LEU A 151 -10.85 -20.43 -4.16
N ASP A 152 -11.85 -19.71 -4.69
CA ASP A 152 -13.19 -19.73 -4.14
C ASP A 152 -13.71 -21.17 -4.04
N THR A 153 -14.31 -21.50 -2.90
CA THR A 153 -14.74 -22.87 -2.52
C THR A 153 -13.64 -23.94 -2.42
N ARG A 154 -12.36 -23.61 -2.63
CA ARG A 154 -11.23 -24.56 -2.59
C ARG A 154 -10.38 -24.44 -1.32
N VAL A 155 -10.34 -23.27 -0.70
CA VAL A 155 -9.63 -23.01 0.57
C VAL A 155 -10.58 -22.38 1.59
N PRO A 156 -10.24 -22.38 2.89
CA PRO A 156 -11.03 -21.67 3.88
C PRO A 156 -11.17 -20.18 3.53
N ALA A 157 -12.38 -19.62 3.67
CA ALA A 157 -12.65 -18.21 3.38
C ALA A 157 -11.74 -17.25 4.18
N THR A 158 -11.34 -17.65 5.40
CA THR A 158 -10.38 -16.92 6.23
C THR A 158 -8.99 -16.84 5.60
N ALA A 159 -8.52 -17.91 4.94
CA ALA A 159 -7.26 -17.92 4.21
C ALA A 159 -7.31 -17.01 2.98
N GLN A 160 -8.38 -17.08 2.20
CA GLN A 160 -8.58 -16.19 1.05
C GLN A 160 -8.67 -14.72 1.49
N THR A 161 -9.34 -14.44 2.60
CA THR A 161 -9.41 -13.10 3.21
C THR A 161 -8.03 -12.60 3.62
N ALA A 162 -7.20 -13.46 4.23
CA ALA A 162 -5.84 -13.09 4.63
C ALA A 162 -4.98 -12.68 3.42
N LEU A 163 -5.06 -13.41 2.30
CA LEU A 163 -4.36 -13.04 1.06
C LEU A 163 -4.81 -11.68 0.51
N GLN A 164 -6.12 -11.39 0.56
CA GLN A 164 -6.66 -10.09 0.13
C GLN A 164 -6.19 -8.95 1.05
N LEU A 165 -6.11 -9.19 2.36
CA LEU A 165 -5.59 -8.22 3.33
C LEU A 165 -4.10 -7.94 3.14
N ASP A 166 -3.30 -8.94 2.77
CA ASP A 166 -1.88 -8.75 2.40
C ASP A 166 -1.75 -7.80 1.19
N ILE A 167 -2.62 -7.94 0.17
CA ILE A 167 -2.65 -7.03 -0.99
C ILE A 167 -3.16 -5.63 -0.58
N LEU A 168 -4.15 -5.54 0.31
CA LEU A 168 -4.66 -4.27 0.80
C LEU A 168 -3.57 -3.47 1.54
N ALA A 169 -2.78 -4.13 2.38
CA ALA A 169 -1.67 -3.48 3.09
C ALA A 169 -0.62 -2.93 2.11
N LEU A 170 -0.30 -3.67 1.04
CA LEU A 170 0.56 -3.18 -0.03
C LEU A 170 -0.04 -1.94 -0.72
N MET A 171 -1.34 -1.98 -1.06
CA MET A 171 -2.06 -0.87 -1.69
C MET A 171 -2.04 0.39 -0.81
N GLU A 172 -2.37 0.27 0.47
CA GLU A 172 -2.39 1.38 1.42
C GLU A 172 -1.02 2.09 1.49
N ARG A 173 0.07 1.31 1.52
CA ARG A 173 1.42 1.85 1.57
C ARG A 173 1.82 2.51 0.24
N THR A 174 1.71 1.78 -0.86
CA THR A 174 2.30 2.18 -2.14
C THR A 174 1.49 3.27 -2.83
N VAL A 175 0.16 3.27 -2.71
CA VAL A 175 -0.69 4.36 -3.23
C VAL A 175 -0.35 5.68 -2.52
N ALA A 176 -0.26 5.65 -1.19
CA ALA A 176 0.12 6.84 -0.43
C ALA A 176 1.54 7.32 -0.81
N TRP A 177 2.46 6.40 -1.09
CA TRP A 177 3.80 6.74 -1.54
C TRP A 177 3.80 7.49 -2.87
N PHE A 178 3.10 6.97 -3.90
CA PHE A 178 3.04 7.63 -5.22
C PHE A 178 2.42 9.02 -5.11
N LEU A 179 1.33 9.15 -4.35
CA LEU A 179 0.68 10.43 -4.12
C LEU A 179 1.59 11.45 -3.43
N ALA A 180 2.47 11.01 -2.52
CA ALA A 180 3.36 11.91 -1.78
C ALA A 180 4.69 12.22 -2.50
N ASN A 181 5.18 11.33 -3.37
CA ASN A 181 6.56 11.40 -3.88
C ASN A 181 6.69 11.54 -5.40
N ALA A 182 5.65 11.20 -6.17
CA ALA A 182 5.68 11.36 -7.63
C ALA A 182 5.28 12.78 -8.06
N ALA A 183 5.59 13.11 -9.32
CA ALA A 183 5.19 14.38 -9.90
C ALA A 183 3.69 14.38 -10.21
N HIS A 184 3.03 15.53 -10.03
CA HIS A 184 1.61 15.71 -10.31
C HIS A 184 1.38 16.61 -11.52
N PRO A 185 0.43 16.28 -12.42
CA PRO A 185 -0.45 15.10 -12.38
C PRO A 185 0.30 13.79 -12.65
N LEU A 186 -0.17 12.69 -12.05
CA LEU A 186 0.43 11.36 -12.23
C LEU A 186 0.28 10.87 -13.68
N ASP A 187 1.41 10.58 -14.33
CA ASP A 187 1.44 9.94 -15.65
C ASP A 187 1.44 8.41 -15.49
N LEU A 188 0.31 7.79 -15.78
CA LEU A 188 0.14 6.35 -15.59
C LEU A 188 1.18 5.52 -16.36
N ALA A 189 1.44 5.87 -17.62
CA ALA A 189 2.34 5.09 -18.47
C ALA A 189 3.80 5.28 -18.06
N ALA A 190 4.20 6.52 -17.78
CA ALA A 190 5.57 6.82 -17.37
C ALA A 190 5.92 6.22 -16.00
N GLU A 191 5.01 6.30 -15.03
CA GLU A 191 5.20 5.71 -13.71
C GLU A 191 5.29 4.18 -13.81
N VAL A 192 4.38 3.51 -14.54
CA VAL A 192 4.47 2.05 -14.74
C VAL A 192 5.78 1.65 -15.42
N ALA A 193 6.20 2.37 -16.46
CA ALA A 193 7.45 2.10 -17.17
C ALA A 193 8.69 2.29 -16.29
N THR A 194 8.63 3.24 -15.35
CA THR A 194 9.73 3.53 -14.43
C THR A 194 9.85 2.47 -13.33
N PHE A 195 8.73 2.07 -12.72
CA PHE A 195 8.76 1.25 -11.51
C PHE A 195 8.66 -0.26 -11.75
N ARG A 196 7.99 -0.71 -12.82
CA ARG A 196 7.82 -2.15 -13.11
C ARG A 196 9.16 -2.90 -13.28
N PRO A 197 10.16 -2.40 -14.05
CA PRO A 197 11.43 -3.11 -14.20
C PRO A 197 12.19 -3.26 -12.88
N GLY A 198 12.09 -2.26 -11.99
CA GLY A 198 12.68 -2.31 -10.65
C GLY A 198 12.02 -3.37 -9.76
N LEU A 199 10.70 -3.51 -9.83
CA LEU A 199 9.97 -4.60 -9.17
C LEU A 199 10.44 -5.97 -9.66
N GLU A 200 10.48 -6.18 -10.98
CA GLU A 200 10.88 -7.46 -11.59
C GLU A 200 12.32 -7.83 -11.21
N THR A 201 13.22 -6.85 -11.22
CA THR A 201 14.61 -7.01 -10.80
C THR A 201 14.71 -7.40 -9.33
N LEU A 202 13.98 -6.72 -8.44
CA LEU A 202 13.99 -7.03 -7.01
C LEU A 202 13.39 -8.41 -6.75
N ALA A 203 12.22 -8.72 -7.35
CA ALA A 203 11.55 -10.00 -7.20
C ALA A 203 12.46 -11.17 -7.63
N GLY A 204 13.23 -11.00 -8.70
CA GLY A 204 14.21 -11.99 -9.17
C GLY A 204 15.49 -12.09 -8.34
N THR A 205 15.70 -11.19 -7.37
CA THR A 205 16.93 -11.13 -6.56
C THR A 205 16.68 -11.20 -5.05
N LEU A 206 15.44 -11.47 -4.62
CA LEU A 206 15.06 -11.56 -3.20
C LEU A 206 15.97 -12.49 -2.40
N ASP A 207 16.24 -13.70 -2.91
CA ASP A 207 17.09 -14.70 -2.24
C ASP A 207 18.54 -14.23 -1.99
N ARG A 208 18.99 -13.20 -2.72
CA ARG A 208 20.36 -12.64 -2.60
C ARG A 208 20.40 -11.39 -1.73
N VAL A 209 19.31 -10.66 -1.67
CA VAL A 209 19.23 -9.33 -1.05
C VAL A 209 18.68 -9.42 0.37
N LEU A 210 17.76 -10.36 0.61
CA LEU A 210 17.26 -10.69 1.93
C LEU A 210 18.31 -11.49 2.70
N ASP A 211 18.37 -11.25 4.00
CA ASP A 211 19.19 -12.05 4.88
C ASP A 211 18.42 -13.27 5.41
N ALA A 212 19.07 -14.03 6.29
CA ALA A 212 18.47 -15.22 6.86
C ALA A 212 17.19 -14.95 7.67
N GLU A 213 17.11 -13.81 8.39
CA GLU A 213 15.91 -13.46 9.17
C GLU A 213 14.74 -13.12 8.25
N GLU A 214 14.92 -12.21 7.28
CA GLU A 214 13.86 -11.82 6.35
C GLU A 214 13.44 -12.98 5.43
N SER A 215 14.39 -13.78 4.94
CA SER A 215 14.09 -14.99 4.17
C SER A 215 13.24 -15.95 4.99
N SER A 216 13.60 -16.19 6.27
CA SER A 216 12.83 -17.07 7.15
C SER A 216 11.42 -16.55 7.42
N ARG A 217 11.24 -15.23 7.51
CA ARG A 217 9.92 -14.60 7.69
C ARG A 217 9.05 -14.75 6.45
N LEU A 218 9.61 -14.54 5.26
CA LEU A 218 8.92 -14.79 3.99
C LEU A 218 8.51 -16.26 3.89
N ASP A 219 9.44 -17.18 4.15
CA ASP A 219 9.19 -18.62 4.11
C ASP A 219 8.12 -19.04 5.11
N ALA A 220 8.14 -18.51 6.34
CA ALA A 220 7.13 -18.77 7.35
C ALA A 220 5.74 -18.27 6.93
N ARG A 221 5.65 -17.10 6.28
CA ARG A 221 4.38 -16.57 5.75
C ARG A 221 3.86 -17.41 4.59
N ALA A 222 4.74 -17.80 3.67
CA ALA A 222 4.39 -18.69 2.57
C ALA A 222 3.89 -20.05 3.12
N ALA A 223 4.60 -20.62 4.10
CA ALA A 223 4.23 -21.87 4.76
C ALA A 223 2.88 -21.77 5.50
N SER A 224 2.59 -20.63 6.13
CA SER A 224 1.29 -20.39 6.76
C SER A 224 0.17 -20.42 5.72
N HIS A 225 0.34 -19.79 4.57
CA HIS A 225 -0.64 -19.81 3.49
C HIS A 225 -0.80 -21.21 2.88
N THR A 226 0.30 -21.92 2.62
CA THR A 226 0.24 -23.29 2.06
C THR A 226 -0.39 -24.29 3.03
N ALA A 227 -0.20 -24.14 4.34
CA ALA A 227 -0.86 -24.95 5.35
C ALA A 227 -2.40 -24.86 5.30
N HIS A 228 -2.95 -23.78 4.72
CA HIS A 228 -4.38 -23.60 4.48
C HIS A 228 -4.83 -23.99 3.07
N GLY A 229 -4.00 -24.68 2.29
CA GLY A 229 -4.32 -25.19 0.96
C GLY A 229 -4.08 -24.21 -0.19
N VAL A 230 -3.43 -23.07 0.06
CA VAL A 230 -3.03 -22.12 -0.99
C VAL A 230 -1.88 -22.72 -1.81
N PRO A 231 -1.92 -22.69 -3.17
CA PRO A 231 -0.81 -23.16 -3.99
C PRO A 231 0.51 -22.45 -3.68
N GLU A 232 1.61 -23.19 -3.62
CA GLU A 232 2.92 -22.65 -3.18
C GLU A 232 3.38 -21.41 -3.96
N ALA A 233 3.21 -21.43 -5.29
CA ALA A 233 3.58 -20.28 -6.13
C ALA A 233 2.81 -19.00 -5.76
N LEU A 234 1.50 -19.12 -5.46
CA LEU A 234 0.69 -17.99 -5.04
C LEU A 234 1.05 -17.55 -3.61
N ALA A 235 1.23 -18.52 -2.70
CA ALA A 235 1.61 -18.27 -1.33
C ALA A 235 2.93 -17.50 -1.23
N ARG A 236 3.96 -17.88 -2.01
CA ARG A 236 5.24 -17.15 -2.05
C ARG A 236 5.09 -15.76 -2.65
N ARG A 237 4.34 -15.60 -3.75
CA ARG A 237 4.10 -14.28 -4.35
C ARG A 237 3.44 -13.32 -3.38
N VAL A 238 2.43 -13.77 -2.62
CA VAL A 238 1.74 -12.94 -1.62
C VAL A 238 2.64 -12.69 -0.39
N ALA A 239 3.39 -13.70 0.07
CA ALA A 239 4.32 -13.56 1.19
C ALA A 239 5.43 -12.51 0.92
N ALA A 240 5.84 -12.35 -0.34
CA ALA A 240 6.84 -11.37 -0.74
C ALA A 240 6.32 -9.92 -0.75
N LEU A 241 5.01 -9.67 -0.74
CA LEU A 241 4.47 -8.32 -0.98
C LEU A 241 5.00 -7.26 0.01
N PRO A 242 5.17 -7.51 1.31
CA PRO A 242 5.70 -6.47 2.20
C PRO A 242 7.16 -6.10 1.95
N VAL A 243 7.97 -7.03 1.46
CA VAL A 243 9.32 -6.72 0.99
C VAL A 243 9.24 -5.89 -0.29
N LEU A 244 8.38 -6.29 -1.23
CA LEU A 244 8.18 -5.59 -2.51
C LEU A 244 7.54 -4.19 -2.31
N ALA A 245 6.90 -3.92 -1.19
CA ALA A 245 6.38 -2.60 -0.85
C ALA A 245 7.48 -1.52 -0.75
N ALA A 246 8.75 -1.92 -0.63
CA ALA A 246 9.91 -1.02 -0.67
C ALA A 246 10.32 -0.61 -2.11
N VAL A 247 9.82 -1.26 -3.15
CA VAL A 247 10.21 -0.99 -4.55
C VAL A 247 10.14 0.49 -4.92
N PRO A 248 9.09 1.24 -4.58
CA PRO A 248 9.04 2.65 -4.94
C PRO A 248 10.20 3.46 -4.34
N ASP A 249 10.55 3.20 -3.08
CA ASP A 249 11.71 3.80 -2.42
C ASP A 249 13.01 3.40 -3.13
N LEU A 250 13.20 2.11 -3.42
CA LEU A 250 14.42 1.58 -4.04
C LEU A 250 14.65 2.12 -5.46
N VAL A 251 13.60 2.17 -6.29
CA VAL A 251 13.69 2.70 -7.66
C VAL A 251 14.02 4.19 -7.63
N ARG A 252 13.42 4.95 -6.71
CA ARG A 252 13.71 6.38 -6.56
C ARG A 252 15.14 6.64 -6.11
N ILE A 253 15.65 5.85 -5.15
CA ILE A 253 17.04 5.96 -4.70
C ILE A 253 18.00 5.56 -5.83
N ALA A 254 17.71 4.48 -6.56
CA ALA A 254 18.48 4.03 -7.71
C ALA A 254 18.60 5.15 -8.77
N GLY A 255 17.48 5.79 -9.11
CA GLY A 255 17.45 6.93 -10.03
C GLY A 255 18.26 8.14 -9.52
N ARG A 256 18.20 8.44 -8.22
CA ARG A 256 18.97 9.53 -7.60
C ARG A 256 20.47 9.27 -7.55
N THR A 257 20.86 8.05 -7.19
CA THR A 257 22.27 7.69 -6.93
C THR A 257 22.98 7.12 -8.15
N GLY A 258 22.25 6.80 -9.22
CA GLY A 258 22.78 6.15 -10.43
C GLY A 258 23.16 4.68 -10.22
N ARG A 259 22.77 4.07 -9.09
CA ARG A 259 23.10 2.68 -8.73
C ARG A 259 22.02 1.71 -9.16
N ALA A 260 22.39 0.43 -9.29
CA ALA A 260 21.45 -0.63 -9.60
C ALA A 260 20.52 -0.93 -8.41
N VAL A 261 19.26 -1.30 -8.69
CA VAL A 261 18.27 -1.62 -7.65
C VAL A 261 18.76 -2.67 -6.63
N PRO A 262 19.43 -3.77 -7.02
CA PRO A 262 19.94 -4.74 -6.05
C PRO A 262 20.99 -4.18 -5.08
N GLU A 263 21.86 -3.26 -5.55
CA GLU A 263 22.87 -2.62 -4.69
C GLU A 263 22.20 -1.70 -3.66
N VAL A 264 21.24 -0.89 -4.12
CA VAL A 264 20.43 -0.03 -3.25
C VAL A 264 19.68 -0.88 -2.23
N ALA A 265 19.08 -1.98 -2.65
CA ALA A 265 18.32 -2.87 -1.80
C ALA A 265 19.18 -3.51 -0.71
N ALA A 266 20.41 -3.93 -1.03
CA ALA A 266 21.34 -4.48 -0.03
C ALA A 266 21.62 -3.48 1.11
N VAL A 267 21.83 -2.20 0.79
CA VAL A 267 22.02 -1.13 1.79
C VAL A 267 20.72 -0.84 2.54
N TYR A 268 19.61 -0.72 1.80
CA TYR A 268 18.29 -0.42 2.35
C TYR A 268 17.89 -1.47 3.39
N PHE A 269 17.88 -2.75 3.04
CA PHE A 269 17.53 -3.83 3.96
C PHE A 269 18.58 -4.01 5.06
N GLY A 270 19.87 -3.76 4.77
CA GLY A 270 20.92 -3.72 5.80
C GLY A 270 20.64 -2.70 6.91
N LEU A 271 20.23 -1.48 6.55
CA LEU A 271 19.80 -0.46 7.51
C LEU A 271 18.52 -0.87 8.25
N GLY A 272 17.58 -1.48 7.53
CA GLY A 272 16.34 -2.01 8.10
C GLY A 272 16.61 -2.98 9.25
N ARG A 273 17.58 -3.87 9.07
CA ARG A 273 18.02 -4.81 10.11
C ARG A 273 18.75 -4.12 11.25
N ARG A 274 19.73 -3.27 10.93
CA ARG A 274 20.56 -2.59 11.93
C ARG A 274 19.73 -1.82 12.95
N PHE A 275 18.65 -1.19 12.47
CA PHE A 275 17.78 -0.33 13.27
C PHE A 275 16.38 -0.91 13.53
N ALA A 276 16.16 -2.21 13.24
CA ALA A 276 14.91 -2.91 13.44
C ALA A 276 13.67 -2.21 12.82
N LEU A 277 13.83 -1.56 11.67
CA LEU A 277 12.80 -0.70 11.07
C LEU A 277 11.55 -1.47 10.68
N GLU A 278 11.71 -2.69 10.18
CA GLU A 278 10.57 -3.54 9.84
C GLU A 278 9.79 -3.98 11.07
N TRP A 279 10.50 -4.43 12.11
CA TRP A 279 9.88 -4.76 13.40
C TRP A 279 9.13 -3.56 14.00
N LEU A 280 9.67 -2.34 13.91
CA LEU A 280 9.00 -1.12 14.37
C LEU A 280 7.71 -0.85 13.58
N ARG A 281 7.72 -1.05 12.25
CA ARG A 281 6.51 -0.92 11.42
C ARG A 281 5.47 -1.97 11.79
N ASP A 282 5.87 -3.22 11.98
CA ASP A 282 4.96 -4.29 12.39
C ASP A 282 4.31 -3.98 13.74
N LYS A 283 5.08 -3.46 14.71
CA LYS A 283 4.56 -3.02 16.00
C LYS A 283 3.64 -1.81 15.87
N ALA A 284 3.92 -0.88 14.95
CA ALA A 284 3.03 0.25 14.68
C ALA A 284 1.69 -0.22 14.09
N VAL A 285 1.71 -1.10 13.08
CA VAL A 285 0.49 -1.65 12.46
C VAL A 285 -0.31 -2.51 13.44
N ALA A 286 0.37 -3.27 14.31
CA ALA A 286 -0.28 -4.08 15.34
C ALA A 286 -0.72 -3.29 16.59
N ALA A 287 -0.39 -1.99 16.67
CA ALA A 287 -0.76 -1.17 17.80
C ALA A 287 -2.29 -1.10 17.94
N ARG A 288 -2.78 -1.05 19.18
CA ARG A 288 -4.21 -0.93 19.44
C ARG A 288 -4.72 0.44 18.97
N ILE A 289 -5.71 0.42 18.08
CA ILE A 289 -6.37 1.62 17.54
C ILE A 289 -7.80 1.66 18.08
N ASP A 290 -8.09 2.62 18.95
CA ASP A 290 -9.43 2.86 19.51
C ASP A 290 -10.18 3.97 18.74
N ASN A 291 -9.46 4.88 18.07
CA ASN A 291 -10.07 5.99 17.35
C ASN A 291 -9.33 6.38 16.05
N HIS A 292 -9.93 7.29 15.29
CA HIS A 292 -9.39 7.74 14.00
C HIS A 292 -8.05 8.47 14.13
N TRP A 293 -7.83 9.27 15.17
CA TRP A 293 -6.58 10.00 15.37
C TRP A 293 -5.41 9.05 15.65
N GLN A 294 -5.65 7.98 16.42
CA GLN A 294 -4.66 6.92 16.62
C GLN A 294 -4.35 6.19 15.32
N ARG A 295 -5.35 5.92 14.47
CA ARG A 295 -5.13 5.36 13.13
C ARG A 295 -4.23 6.25 12.27
N GLN A 296 -4.49 7.56 12.26
CA GLN A 296 -3.65 8.52 11.53
C GLN A 296 -2.24 8.59 12.08
N ALA A 297 -2.08 8.56 13.40
CA ALA A 297 -0.76 8.55 14.04
C ALA A 297 0.03 7.28 13.72
N VAL A 298 -0.60 6.10 13.72
CA VAL A 298 0.03 4.84 13.26
C VAL A 298 0.47 4.97 11.80
N ALA A 299 -0.42 5.44 10.91
CA ALA A 299 -0.09 5.62 9.50
C ALA A 299 1.08 6.60 9.30
N ALA A 300 1.12 7.71 10.04
CA ALA A 300 2.21 8.68 10.00
C ALA A 300 3.53 8.08 10.49
N ILE A 301 3.53 7.31 11.58
CA ILE A 301 4.73 6.63 12.08
C ILE A 301 5.25 5.64 11.04
N VAL A 302 4.38 4.84 10.43
CA VAL A 302 4.80 3.90 9.38
C VAL A 302 5.44 4.64 8.21
N ASP A 303 4.82 5.72 7.73
CA ASP A 303 5.37 6.54 6.65
C ASP A 303 6.70 7.19 7.02
N ASP A 304 6.83 7.74 8.23
CA ASP A 304 8.07 8.32 8.75
C ASP A 304 9.19 7.25 8.80
N LEU A 305 8.91 6.04 9.27
CA LEU A 305 9.89 4.95 9.32
C LEU A 305 10.36 4.53 7.92
N PHE A 306 9.49 4.58 6.91
CA PHE A 306 9.91 4.40 5.51
C PHE A 306 10.76 5.57 5.00
N ALA A 307 10.32 6.81 5.24
CA ALA A 307 11.04 8.00 4.83
C ALA A 307 12.45 8.05 5.44
N HIS A 308 12.59 7.72 6.73
CA HIS A 308 13.88 7.65 7.43
C HIS A 308 14.78 6.57 6.84
N GLN A 309 14.25 5.36 6.55
CA GLN A 309 15.04 4.31 5.92
C GLN A 309 15.56 4.75 4.55
N MET A 310 14.70 5.40 3.76
CA MET A 310 15.07 5.86 2.43
C MET A 310 16.15 6.95 2.51
N GLU A 311 15.97 7.96 3.35
CA GLU A 311 16.93 9.05 3.52
C GLU A 311 18.29 8.54 4.06
N LEU A 312 18.28 7.60 5.01
CA LEU A 312 19.50 6.94 5.47
C LEU A 312 20.18 6.15 4.35
N THR A 313 19.41 5.43 3.54
CA THR A 313 19.97 4.64 2.44
C THR A 313 20.70 5.55 1.46
N VAL A 314 20.09 6.68 1.08
CA VAL A 314 20.75 7.69 0.26
C VAL A 314 22.05 8.17 0.88
N ARG A 315 22.05 8.53 2.17
CA ARG A 315 23.25 9.03 2.87
C ARG A 315 24.38 8.01 2.89
N VAL A 316 24.07 6.73 3.13
CA VAL A 316 25.07 5.65 3.09
C VAL A 316 25.66 5.51 1.68
N LEU A 317 24.81 5.56 0.65
CA LEU A 317 25.24 5.41 -0.75
C LEU A 317 26.02 6.63 -1.28
N GLU A 318 25.75 7.82 -0.76
CA GLU A 318 26.44 9.07 -1.12
C GLU A 318 27.76 9.28 -0.35
N GLN A 319 27.93 8.65 0.83
CA GLN A 319 29.17 8.74 1.62
C GLN A 319 30.35 8.03 0.94
N ASP A 320 30.14 6.83 0.40
CA ASP A 320 31.18 6.05 -0.28
C ASP A 320 30.69 5.66 -1.68
N ALA A 321 31.36 6.19 -2.70
CA ALA A 321 31.02 5.95 -4.09
C ALA A 321 31.45 4.55 -4.57
N GLU A 322 32.51 3.96 -4.01
CA GLU A 322 33.05 2.67 -4.48
C GLU A 322 32.44 1.50 -3.73
N THR A 323 32.41 1.55 -2.39
CA THR A 323 31.97 0.42 -1.55
C THR A 323 31.00 0.83 -0.44
N PRO A 324 29.76 1.23 -0.77
CA PRO A 324 28.77 1.56 0.24
C PRO A 324 28.60 0.43 1.26
N SER A 325 28.82 0.76 2.52
CA SER A 325 28.71 -0.19 3.62
C SER A 325 27.95 0.44 4.78
N VAL A 326 26.93 -0.27 5.25
CA VAL A 326 26.17 0.12 6.45
C VAL A 326 27.11 0.21 7.66
N GLU A 327 28.03 -0.76 7.81
CA GLU A 327 28.99 -0.77 8.92
C GLU A 327 30.01 0.37 8.82
N GLY A 328 30.46 0.70 7.61
CA GLY A 328 31.33 1.85 7.38
C GLY A 328 30.66 3.18 7.75
N TRP A 329 29.39 3.33 7.38
CA TRP A 329 28.59 4.50 7.77
C TRP A 329 28.37 4.56 9.29
N VAL A 330 28.02 3.44 9.92
CA VAL A 330 27.84 3.32 11.38
C VAL A 330 29.11 3.70 12.13
N ALA A 331 30.27 3.19 11.70
CA ALA A 331 31.56 3.52 12.32
C ALA A 331 31.87 5.02 12.26
N THR A 332 31.49 5.69 11.17
CA THR A 332 31.69 7.14 10.98
C THR A 332 30.69 7.97 11.81
N HIS A 333 29.52 7.42 12.10
CA HIS A 333 28.40 8.09 12.79
C HIS A 333 28.10 7.51 14.18
N ALA A 334 29.09 6.88 14.84
CA ALA A 334 28.93 6.13 16.07
C ALA A 334 28.13 6.89 17.16
N ALA A 335 28.45 8.17 17.39
CA ALA A 335 27.77 8.97 18.41
C ALA A 335 26.26 9.13 18.17
N ALA A 336 25.80 9.16 16.92
CA ALA A 336 24.37 9.23 16.59
C ALA A 336 23.71 7.85 16.74
N VAL A 337 24.42 6.82 16.30
CA VAL A 337 24.00 5.42 16.35
C VAL A 337 23.86 4.91 17.80
N ASP A 338 24.81 5.26 18.68
CA ASP A 338 24.83 4.90 20.11
C ASP A 338 23.63 5.47 20.90
N ARG A 339 22.91 6.45 20.34
CA ARG A 339 21.65 6.95 20.94
C ARG A 339 20.42 6.16 20.52
N VAL A 340 20.46 5.56 19.33
CA VAL A 340 19.30 4.86 18.74
C VAL A 340 19.28 3.40 19.13
N GLU A 341 20.42 2.73 19.12
CA GLU A 341 20.49 1.29 19.37
C GLU A 341 20.03 0.86 20.76
N PRO A 342 20.45 1.54 21.85
CA PRO A 342 19.95 1.20 23.17
C PRO A 342 18.44 1.37 23.27
N LEU A 343 17.87 2.38 22.62
CA LEU A 343 16.43 2.59 22.59
C LEU A 343 15.72 1.45 21.85
N VAL A 344 16.20 1.06 20.67
CA VAL A 344 15.61 -0.06 19.92
C VAL A 344 15.71 -1.37 20.70
N ALA A 345 16.84 -1.61 21.38
CA ALA A 345 17.02 -2.78 22.24
C ALA A 345 16.09 -2.76 23.46
N GLU A 346 15.93 -1.59 24.11
CA GLU A 346 15.00 -1.39 25.21
C GLU A 346 13.57 -1.69 24.77
N LEU A 347 13.14 -1.15 23.63
CA LEU A 347 11.81 -1.44 23.06
C LEU A 347 11.63 -2.93 22.80
N ARG A 348 12.60 -3.61 22.20
CA ARG A 348 12.52 -5.06 21.96
C ARG A 348 12.41 -5.89 23.25
N ALA A 349 12.93 -5.40 24.37
CA ALA A 349 12.83 -6.05 25.67
C ALA A 349 11.45 -5.86 26.34
N GLN A 350 10.63 -4.92 25.87
CA GLN A 350 9.31 -4.65 26.43
C GLN A 350 8.27 -5.66 25.96
N ALA A 351 7.42 -6.11 26.87
CA ALA A 351 6.33 -7.04 26.55
C ALA A 351 5.24 -6.39 25.67
N THR A 352 5.01 -5.09 25.85
CA THR A 352 4.01 -4.31 25.12
C THR A 352 4.61 -3.02 24.61
N ILE A 353 4.34 -2.70 23.34
CA ILE A 353 4.76 -1.45 22.70
C ILE A 353 3.52 -0.61 22.46
N ASP A 354 3.52 0.62 22.95
CA ASP A 354 2.45 1.58 22.71
C ASP A 354 2.84 2.65 21.68
N LEU A 355 1.84 3.44 21.28
CA LEU A 355 1.98 4.46 20.25
C LEU A 355 2.95 5.60 20.66
N PRO A 356 2.95 6.11 21.91
CA PRO A 356 3.98 7.02 22.39
C PRO A 356 5.40 6.48 22.24
N MET A 357 5.66 5.22 22.62
CA MET A 357 6.98 4.59 22.49
C MET A 357 7.46 4.55 21.04
N LEU A 358 6.58 4.21 20.11
CA LEU A 358 6.88 4.21 18.67
C LEU A 358 7.15 5.61 18.12
N THR A 359 6.43 6.62 18.63
CA THR A 359 6.65 8.03 18.26
C THR A 359 8.05 8.48 18.68
N VAL A 360 8.49 8.09 19.89
CA VAL A 360 9.85 8.39 20.38
C VAL A 360 10.90 7.68 19.52
N ALA A 361 10.69 6.40 19.18
CA ALA A 361 11.57 5.64 18.30
C ALA A 361 11.74 6.30 16.92
N SER A 362 10.62 6.63 16.27
CA SER A 362 10.62 7.32 14.97
C SER A 362 11.39 8.65 15.04
N ARG A 363 11.16 9.46 16.09
CA ARG A 363 11.86 10.72 16.28
C ARG A 363 13.38 10.57 16.47
N GLN A 364 13.82 9.53 17.18
CA GLN A 364 15.25 9.27 17.37
C GLN A 364 15.92 8.77 16.09
N LEU A 365 15.21 7.93 15.30
CA LEU A 365 15.66 7.50 13.98
C LEU A 365 15.83 8.66 13.00
N ARG A 366 14.91 9.63 13.03
CA ARG A 366 15.08 10.90 12.31
C ARG A 366 16.38 11.62 12.68
N GLY A 367 16.84 11.50 13.92
CA GLY A 367 18.11 12.07 14.36
C GLY A 367 19.32 11.56 13.56
N LEU A 368 19.25 10.33 13.03
CA LEU A 368 20.28 9.77 12.14
C LEU A 368 20.24 10.40 10.74
N THR A 369 19.07 10.90 10.32
CA THR A 369 18.91 11.60 9.04
C THR A 369 19.06 13.12 9.14
N THR A 370 19.17 13.70 10.33
CA THR A 370 19.41 15.14 10.48
C THR A 370 20.81 15.47 11.02
N GLY A 371 21.52 14.48 11.54
CA GLY A 371 22.90 14.63 12.01
C GLY A 371 23.89 14.58 10.86
N ALA A 372 24.37 15.75 10.44
CA ALA A 372 25.68 15.99 9.87
C ALA A 372 26.20 17.30 10.49
#